data_AF-A0A953Q865-F1
#
_entry.id   AF-A0A953Q865-F1
#
_cell.length_a   1.000
_cell.length_b   1.000
_cell.length_c   1.000
_cell.angle_alpha   90.00
_cell.angle_beta   90.00
_cell.angle_gamma   90.00
#
_symmetry.space_group_name_H-M   'P 1'
#
loop_
_entity.id
_entity.type
_entity.pdbx_description
1 polymer ?
#
loop_
_entity_poly.entity_id
_entity_poly.type
_entity_poly.pdbx_seq_one_letter_code
_entity_poly.pdbx_strand_id
1 'polypeptide(L)'
;LPTECLSCHLRSDNYFCALSQESLKAFNQIKHSAIFPADGEVENGWILRYTYDTTNGFILANTFNTTRNGSGGGVWESAAGLAAGTAKVNDVYGTYLFVPVGNGTFDVNNGGQDYGDGLLRLGTDLTVSDYFTPADVFTYQPPGSTTAGRCQNDTDLGSGGVMLLPDAFFPQHDRLLVQADKESKIFVVDRDHLGEYNGPTNNSPGGLDLIVDEVQTPVKLGGGIETGQGYWGSPAYWEWVDGSTQRAIYYSVDATSEDDTKTNTPLPINMYILQTSGSYAPVVQTPDHSTGTVFCGHGGAPAISSNGTDKTSGIVWAVELSNSSNPTSCPNHGWGPAVLHAYDARTLGGANGATELYNSSQASGIGYPAIFTTPTIFKGRVYVGTRTEVDVFGTCSQCH
;
A
#
# COMPACT_ATOMS: atom_id res chain seq x y z
N LEU A 1 3.32 4.34 -27.58
CA LEU A 1 4.51 5.23 -27.74
C LEU A 1 5.43 4.58 -28.79
N PRO A 2 6.06 5.32 -29.71
CA PRO A 2 7.08 4.74 -30.60
C PRO A 2 8.26 4.25 -29.74
N THR A 3 8.80 3.09 -30.08
CA THR A 3 9.83 2.30 -29.39
C THR A 3 11.20 2.99 -29.21
N GLU A 4 11.35 4.29 -29.53
CA GLU A 4 12.65 4.97 -29.60
C GLU A 4 12.92 5.99 -28.47
N CYS A 5 12.05 6.13 -27.46
CA CYS A 5 12.09 7.29 -26.56
C CYS A 5 12.31 7.02 -25.05
N LEU A 6 13.04 5.98 -24.65
CA LEU A 6 13.48 5.80 -23.25
C LEU A 6 14.89 5.18 -23.18
N SER A 7 15.91 5.94 -23.57
CA SER A 7 17.30 5.47 -23.60
C SER A 7 18.29 6.34 -22.81
N CYS A 8 17.81 7.35 -22.08
CA CYS A 8 18.67 8.17 -21.24
C CYS A 8 18.72 7.64 -19.80
N HIS A 9 19.89 7.11 -19.44
CA HIS A 9 20.21 6.63 -18.09
C HIS A 9 21.19 7.61 -17.44
N LEU A 10 20.78 8.27 -16.37
CA LEU A 10 21.67 9.10 -15.55
C LEU A 10 21.83 8.42 -14.20
N ARG A 11 23.04 7.88 -13.96
CA ARG A 11 23.48 7.44 -12.64
C ARG A 11 24.12 8.60 -11.91
N SER A 12 23.69 8.87 -10.68
CA SER A 12 24.34 9.88 -9.85
C SER A 12 24.36 9.47 -8.39
N ASP A 13 25.55 9.48 -7.79
CA ASP A 13 25.78 8.95 -6.44
C ASP A 13 25.47 9.95 -5.30
N ASN A 14 24.84 11.12 -5.54
CA ASN A 14 24.72 12.18 -4.51
C ASN A 14 23.51 13.15 -4.67
N TYR A 15 22.26 12.65 -4.68
CA TYR A 15 21.05 13.50 -4.81
C TYR A 15 20.32 13.80 -3.48
N PHE A 16 20.95 14.59 -2.60
CA PHE A 16 20.18 15.47 -1.72
C PHE A 16 20.49 16.93 -2.10
N CYS A 17 20.21 17.31 -3.35
CA CYS A 17 20.29 18.70 -3.78
C CYS A 17 18.92 19.37 -3.65
N ALA A 18 18.83 20.29 -2.68
CA ALA A 18 17.87 21.40 -2.55
C ALA A 18 16.47 21.18 -3.13
N LEU A 19 15.55 20.65 -2.31
CA LEU A 19 14.12 20.85 -2.52
C LEU A 19 13.85 22.34 -2.74
N SER A 20 13.07 22.69 -3.77
CA SER A 20 12.65 24.08 -4.01
C SER A 20 11.94 24.65 -2.76
N GLN A 21 11.95 25.96 -2.53
CA GLN A 21 11.22 26.54 -1.39
C GLN A 21 9.73 26.17 -1.39
N GLU A 22 9.12 25.98 -2.57
CA GLU A 22 7.74 25.50 -2.69
C GLU A 22 7.61 24.03 -2.34
N SER A 23 8.57 23.18 -2.73
CA SER A 23 8.64 21.78 -2.33
C SER A 23 8.88 21.63 -0.82
N LEU A 24 9.71 22.49 -0.21
CA LEU A 24 9.85 22.58 1.24
C LEU A 24 8.54 23.00 1.89
N LYS A 25 7.85 24.04 1.39
CA LYS A 25 6.56 24.49 1.92
C LYS A 25 5.45 23.44 1.81
N ALA A 26 5.38 22.70 0.71
CA ALA A 26 4.44 21.59 0.53
C ALA A 26 4.75 20.42 1.46
N PHE A 27 6.04 20.10 1.66
CA PHE A 27 6.47 19.15 2.70
C PHE A 27 6.15 19.69 4.11
N ASN A 28 6.11 21.00 4.33
CA ASN A 28 6.05 21.62 5.67
C ASN A 28 4.65 21.78 6.27
N GLN A 29 3.57 21.34 5.62
CA GLN A 29 2.22 21.58 6.17
C GLN A 29 1.70 20.47 7.08
N ILE A 30 2.15 19.22 6.93
CA ILE A 30 2.04 18.16 7.94
C ILE A 30 3.19 17.16 7.66
N LYS A 31 4.16 17.01 8.59
CA LYS A 31 5.16 15.94 8.53
C LYS A 31 4.94 14.99 9.71
N HIS A 32 4.30 13.87 9.45
CA HIS A 32 4.34 12.73 10.35
C HIS A 32 5.61 11.94 10.06
N SER A 33 6.32 11.55 11.12
CA SER A 33 7.30 10.46 11.03
C SER A 33 6.67 9.28 11.75
N ALA A 34 6.36 8.22 11.01
CA ALA A 34 6.22 6.90 11.62
C ALA A 34 7.64 6.38 11.87
N ILE A 35 7.90 5.88 13.07
CA ILE A 35 9.13 5.13 13.36
C ILE A 35 8.74 3.66 13.39
N PHE A 36 9.39 2.90 12.50
CA PHE A 36 9.27 1.46 12.33
C PHE A 36 10.40 0.82 13.12
N PRO A 37 10.18 0.36 14.36
CA PRO A 37 11.12 -0.58 14.95
C PRO A 37 10.96 -1.92 14.16
N ALA A 38 12.09 -2.59 13.91
CA ALA A 38 12.32 -3.57 12.86
C ALA A 38 12.05 -5.02 13.30
N ASP A 39 11.89 -5.93 12.33
CA ASP A 39 11.91 -7.40 12.44
C ASP A 39 11.66 -7.99 13.83
N GLY A 40 10.38 -8.10 14.17
CA GLY A 40 9.88 -8.78 15.35
C GLY A 40 8.56 -8.16 15.80
N GLU A 41 7.48 -8.96 15.85
CA GLU A 41 6.13 -8.57 16.30
C GLU A 41 6.04 -8.09 17.77
N VAL A 42 7.15 -7.75 18.38
CA VAL A 42 7.27 -7.31 19.77
C VAL A 42 7.40 -5.80 19.89
N GLU A 43 7.73 -5.09 18.81
CA GLU A 43 8.05 -3.67 18.86
C GLU A 43 6.85 -2.78 18.51
N ASN A 44 6.62 -1.74 19.31
CA ASN A 44 5.44 -0.90 19.16
C ASN A 44 5.57 0.10 18.02
N GLY A 45 4.47 0.33 17.30
CA GLY A 45 4.39 1.41 16.31
C GLY A 45 4.34 2.78 16.98
N TRP A 46 5.09 3.74 16.42
CA TRP A 46 5.10 5.12 16.89
C TRP A 46 4.82 6.11 15.77
N ILE A 47 3.93 7.07 16.05
CA ILE A 47 3.69 8.23 15.18
C ILE A 47 4.10 9.48 15.93
N LEU A 48 4.95 10.28 15.30
CA LEU A 48 5.44 11.55 15.85
C LEU A 48 4.87 12.69 15.02
N ARG A 49 4.27 13.65 15.72
CA ARG A 49 3.76 14.90 15.14
C ARG A 49 4.73 16.03 15.46
N TYR A 50 5.19 16.72 14.44
CA TYR A 50 6.01 17.92 14.59
C TYR A 50 5.23 19.17 14.18
N THR A 51 5.52 20.28 14.85
CA THR A 51 5.24 21.63 14.35
C THR A 51 6.52 22.20 13.75
N TYR A 52 6.39 23.06 12.73
CA TYR A 52 7.54 23.71 12.11
C TYR A 52 7.37 25.23 12.16
N ASP A 53 8.39 25.93 12.63
CA ASP A 53 8.52 27.36 12.42
C ASP A 53 9.94 27.71 11.92
N THR A 54 10.09 28.87 11.28
CA THR A 54 11.36 29.26 10.65
C THR A 54 12.46 29.62 11.64
N THR A 55 12.13 29.82 12.92
CA THR A 55 13.05 30.22 13.99
C THR A 55 13.61 29.01 14.74
N ASN A 56 12.75 28.05 15.07
CA ASN A 56 13.05 26.92 15.94
C ASN A 56 13.14 25.59 15.18
N GLY A 57 12.77 25.56 13.90
CA GLY A 57 12.75 24.34 13.09
C GLY A 57 11.62 23.40 13.51
N PHE A 58 11.88 22.09 13.45
CA PHE A 58 10.91 21.07 13.86
C PHE A 58 10.87 20.93 15.38
N ILE A 59 9.68 21.10 15.96
CA ILE A 59 9.41 20.90 17.38
C ILE A 59 8.43 19.75 17.51
N LEU A 60 8.82 18.70 18.26
CA LEU A 60 7.93 17.59 18.57
C LEU A 60 6.73 18.10 19.36
N ALA A 61 5.53 17.91 18.82
CA ALA A 61 4.29 18.46 19.36
C ALA A 61 3.38 17.39 19.98
N ASN A 62 3.38 16.17 19.43
CA ASN A 62 2.73 15.02 20.06
C ASN A 62 3.34 13.69 19.60
N THR A 63 3.10 12.63 20.37
CA THR A 63 3.42 11.25 20.00
C THR A 63 2.21 10.34 20.23
N PHE A 64 2.11 9.29 19.42
CA PHE A 64 1.14 8.22 19.57
C PHE A 64 1.86 6.88 19.49
N ASN A 65 1.50 5.96 20.40
CA ASN A 65 1.95 4.58 20.40
C ASN A 65 0.72 3.71 20.13
N THR A 66 0.80 2.86 19.12
CA THR A 66 -0.30 2.01 18.64
C THR A 66 -0.73 0.94 19.65
N THR A 67 0.17 0.52 20.54
CA THR A 67 -0.02 -0.55 21.54
C THR A 67 0.62 -0.14 22.87
N ARG A 68 0.22 1.03 23.39
CA ARG A 68 0.85 1.70 24.54
C ARG A 68 1.11 0.80 25.76
N ASN A 69 0.18 -0.10 26.09
CA ASN A 69 0.29 -1.01 27.24
C ASN A 69 0.58 -2.47 26.83
N GLY A 70 0.72 -2.71 25.53
CA GLY A 70 0.99 -4.01 24.94
C GLY A 70 2.33 -4.07 24.21
N SER A 71 2.42 -5.02 23.29
CA SER A 71 3.57 -5.26 22.41
C SER A 71 3.14 -5.31 20.94
N GLY A 72 4.09 -5.11 20.03
CA GLY A 72 3.84 -5.17 18.59
C GLY A 72 3.01 -3.99 18.10
N GLY A 73 2.32 -4.14 16.98
CA GLY A 73 1.50 -3.08 16.37
C GLY A 73 2.36 -2.08 15.61
N GLY A 74 3.39 -2.57 14.92
CA GLY A 74 4.15 -1.74 13.99
C GLY A 74 3.23 -1.13 12.93
N VAL A 75 3.51 0.11 12.53
CA VAL A 75 2.87 0.71 11.35
C VAL A 75 3.78 0.38 10.20
N TRP A 76 3.44 -0.55 9.29
CA TRP A 76 4.35 -0.97 8.20
C TRP A 76 4.03 -0.29 6.87
N GLU A 77 2.77 -0.30 6.43
CA GLU A 77 2.26 0.40 5.25
C GLU A 77 2.97 0.07 3.91
N SER A 78 3.90 -0.89 3.89
CA SER A 78 4.79 -1.25 2.78
C SER A 78 4.91 -0.22 1.64
N ALA A 79 5.96 0.59 1.72
CA ALA A 79 6.29 1.65 0.76
C ALA A 79 5.30 2.83 0.68
N ALA A 80 4.20 2.85 1.46
CA ALA A 80 3.37 4.04 1.64
C ALA A 80 3.86 4.90 2.79
N GLY A 81 3.41 6.15 2.77
CA GLY A 81 3.33 6.96 3.98
C GLY A 81 1.87 7.10 4.41
N LEU A 82 1.70 7.59 5.66
CA LEU A 82 0.39 7.75 6.27
C LEU A 82 -0.61 8.44 5.35
N ALA A 83 -1.75 7.81 5.12
CA ALA A 83 -2.83 8.38 4.33
C ALA A 83 -3.51 9.51 5.11
N ALA A 84 -3.69 10.68 4.48
CA ALA A 84 -4.36 11.83 5.07
C ALA A 84 -5.53 12.27 4.19
N GLY A 85 -6.70 12.43 4.79
CA GLY A 85 -7.93 12.76 4.07
C GLY A 85 -8.71 13.88 4.72
N THR A 86 -9.34 14.73 3.91
CA THR A 86 -10.21 15.80 4.40
C THR A 86 -11.42 15.24 5.13
N ALA A 87 -11.74 15.82 6.28
CA ALA A 87 -12.91 15.49 7.07
C ALA A 87 -14.19 16.15 6.50
N LYS A 88 -15.34 15.94 7.16
CA LYS A 88 -16.61 16.60 6.79
C LYS A 88 -16.48 18.11 7.01
N VAL A 89 -17.26 18.89 6.28
CA VAL A 89 -17.32 20.35 6.51
C VAL A 89 -17.70 20.59 7.98
N ASN A 90 -16.97 21.49 8.64
CA ASN A 90 -17.10 21.82 10.07
C ASN A 90 -16.69 20.71 11.06
N ASP A 91 -15.97 19.69 10.62
CA ASP A 91 -15.32 18.75 11.53
C ASP A 91 -14.20 19.44 12.33
N VAL A 92 -14.03 19.05 13.60
CA VAL A 92 -13.10 19.68 14.54
C VAL A 92 -11.62 19.58 14.13
N TYR A 93 -11.24 18.50 13.44
CA TYR A 93 -9.87 18.30 12.96
C TYR A 93 -9.70 18.76 11.52
N GLY A 94 -10.76 18.76 10.71
CA GLY A 94 -10.76 19.16 9.29
C GLY A 94 -9.99 18.20 8.36
N THR A 95 -9.07 17.40 8.91
CA THR A 95 -8.30 16.36 8.25
C THR A 95 -8.06 15.23 9.25
N TYR A 96 -8.11 13.99 8.76
CA TYR A 96 -7.78 12.81 9.55
C TYR A 96 -6.64 12.02 8.88
N LEU A 97 -5.85 11.34 9.71
CA LEU A 97 -4.89 10.34 9.28
C LEU A 97 -5.54 8.96 9.38
N PHE A 98 -5.23 8.09 8.44
CA PHE A 98 -5.65 6.70 8.44
C PHE A 98 -4.41 5.81 8.52
N VAL A 99 -4.32 5.02 9.58
CA VAL A 99 -3.10 4.30 9.95
C VAL A 99 -3.42 2.82 10.10
N PRO A 100 -2.88 1.93 9.25
CA PRO A 100 -2.99 0.51 9.45
C PRO A 100 -1.90 0.04 10.42
N VAL A 101 -2.28 -0.82 11.36
CA VAL A 101 -1.45 -1.34 12.42
C VAL A 101 -1.28 -2.84 12.19
N GLY A 102 -0.04 -3.33 12.28
CA GLY A 102 0.28 -4.76 12.14
C GLY A 102 0.00 -5.56 13.41
N ASN A 103 0.51 -6.79 13.44
CA ASN A 103 0.36 -7.74 14.52
C ASN A 103 0.79 -7.11 15.85
N GLY A 104 -0.10 -7.13 16.83
CA GLY A 104 0.16 -6.56 18.14
C GLY A 104 -0.96 -6.82 19.13
N THR A 105 -0.77 -6.34 20.35
CA THR A 105 -1.81 -6.40 21.38
C THR A 105 -3.03 -5.61 20.92
N PHE A 106 -4.20 -6.24 20.98
CA PHE A 106 -5.49 -5.61 20.75
C PHE A 106 -6.30 -5.71 22.05
N ASP A 107 -6.72 -4.58 22.61
CA ASP A 107 -7.52 -4.56 23.84
C ASP A 107 -8.49 -3.36 23.96
N VAL A 108 -8.52 -2.48 22.96
CA VAL A 108 -9.41 -1.31 22.93
C VAL A 108 -10.89 -1.71 23.01
N ASN A 109 -11.26 -2.88 22.49
CA ASN A 109 -12.62 -3.43 22.62
C ASN A 109 -13.05 -3.71 24.08
N ASN A 110 -12.10 -3.76 25.02
CA ASN A 110 -12.34 -3.95 26.45
C ASN A 110 -12.00 -2.69 27.28
N GLY A 111 -11.91 -1.52 26.63
CA GLY A 111 -11.58 -0.24 27.28
C GLY A 111 -10.07 0.00 27.47
N GLY A 112 -9.23 -0.82 26.85
CA GLY A 112 -7.78 -0.61 26.80
C GLY A 112 -7.36 0.47 25.81
N GLN A 113 -6.08 0.46 25.40
CA GLN A 113 -5.47 1.48 24.53
C GLN A 113 -4.58 0.87 23.45
N ASP A 114 -4.70 -0.43 23.20
CA ASP A 114 -3.87 -1.17 22.26
C ASP A 114 -4.69 -1.60 21.04
N TYR A 115 -4.17 -1.28 19.86
CA TYR A 115 -4.87 -1.32 18.58
C TYR A 115 -4.21 -2.25 17.55
N GLY A 116 -3.56 -3.32 18.00
CA GLY A 116 -2.98 -4.33 17.10
C GLY A 116 -3.96 -4.82 16.04
N ASP A 117 -3.48 -5.05 14.82
CA ASP A 117 -4.28 -5.42 13.65
C ASP A 117 -5.45 -4.46 13.37
N GLY A 118 -5.32 -3.19 13.75
CA GLY A 118 -6.34 -2.17 13.58
C GLY A 118 -6.06 -1.20 12.44
N LEU A 119 -7.11 -0.60 11.89
CA LEU A 119 -7.05 0.61 11.08
C LEU A 119 -7.55 1.79 11.91
N LEU A 120 -6.71 2.78 12.17
CA LEU A 120 -7.04 3.92 13.02
C LEU A 120 -7.39 5.15 12.22
N ARG A 121 -8.39 5.91 12.68
CA ARG A 121 -8.62 7.30 12.26
C ARG A 121 -8.12 8.26 13.33
N LEU A 122 -7.00 8.92 13.07
CA LEU A 122 -6.40 9.89 14.01
C LEU A 122 -6.71 11.32 13.60
N GLY A 123 -7.07 12.16 14.57
CA GLY A 123 -7.08 13.61 14.38
C GLY A 123 -5.68 14.15 14.08
N THR A 124 -5.58 15.39 13.59
CA THR A 124 -4.27 16.03 13.35
C THR A 124 -3.45 16.27 14.61
N ASP A 125 -4.04 16.11 15.80
CA ASP A 125 -3.39 16.10 17.10
C ASP A 125 -2.98 14.69 17.57
N LEU A 126 -3.17 13.65 16.74
CA LEU A 126 -2.94 12.22 17.04
C LEU A 126 -3.93 11.60 18.04
N THR A 127 -5.07 12.22 18.31
CA THR A 127 -6.14 11.57 19.07
C THR A 127 -6.87 10.54 18.21
N VAL A 128 -7.13 9.35 18.76
CA VAL A 128 -7.92 8.32 18.06
C VAL A 128 -9.38 8.74 18.08
N SER A 129 -9.97 8.87 16.90
CA SER A 129 -11.37 9.30 16.72
C SER A 129 -12.31 8.15 16.33
N ASP A 130 -11.76 7.09 15.74
CA ASP A 130 -12.46 5.87 15.32
C ASP A 130 -11.39 4.81 14.98
N TYR A 131 -11.80 3.55 14.90
CA TYR A 131 -10.96 2.45 14.44
C TYR A 131 -11.78 1.36 13.74
N PHE A 132 -11.12 0.48 13.01
CA PHE A 132 -11.63 -0.82 12.57
C PHE A 132 -10.65 -1.90 12.99
N THR A 133 -11.15 -3.05 13.40
CA THR A 133 -10.32 -4.24 13.62
C THR A 133 -11.08 -5.47 13.10
N PRO A 134 -10.46 -6.31 12.24
CA PRO A 134 -11.10 -7.52 11.72
C PRO A 134 -11.64 -8.42 12.83
N ALA A 135 -12.82 -8.97 12.62
CA ALA A 135 -13.51 -9.83 13.59
C ALA A 135 -12.69 -11.07 13.97
N ASP A 136 -11.81 -11.51 13.06
CA ASP A 136 -10.92 -12.65 13.21
C ASP A 136 -9.58 -12.35 13.92
N VAL A 137 -9.36 -11.11 14.38
CA VAL A 137 -8.17 -10.68 15.16
C VAL A 137 -7.84 -11.65 16.30
N PHE A 138 -8.86 -12.27 16.89
CA PHE A 138 -8.75 -13.27 17.95
C PHE A 138 -9.34 -14.62 17.57
N THR A 139 -9.01 -15.21 16.42
CA THR A 139 -9.41 -16.59 16.15
C THR A 139 -8.84 -17.55 17.23
N TYR A 140 -9.66 -17.73 18.28
CA TYR A 140 -9.59 -18.36 19.60
C TYR A 140 -8.23 -18.61 20.30
N GLN A 141 -7.98 -17.96 21.46
CA GLN A 141 -7.63 -18.61 22.75
C GLN A 141 -7.93 -17.72 24.01
N PRO A 142 -9.02 -17.94 24.75
CA PRO A 142 -9.24 -17.46 26.12
C PRO A 142 -8.62 -18.44 27.15
N PRO A 143 -8.76 -18.18 28.46
CA PRO A 143 -8.07 -17.17 29.25
C PRO A 143 -6.67 -17.66 29.70
N GLY A 144 -5.65 -16.82 29.52
CA GLY A 144 -4.25 -17.08 29.90
C GLY A 144 -3.24 -17.14 28.74
N SER A 145 -3.68 -16.83 27.52
CA SER A 145 -2.87 -17.00 26.30
C SER A 145 -1.92 -15.84 26.01
N THR A 146 -0.72 -16.18 25.55
CA THR A 146 0.13 -15.39 24.65
C THR A 146 -0.40 -15.53 23.20
N THR A 147 -0.06 -14.60 22.30
CA THR A 147 -0.36 -14.50 20.84
C THR A 147 -1.41 -15.48 20.29
N ALA A 148 -2.60 -15.01 19.93
CA ALA A 148 -3.69 -15.78 19.30
C ALA A 148 -4.35 -14.98 18.17
N GLY A 149 -5.01 -15.66 17.23
CA GLY A 149 -5.66 -15.02 16.08
C GLY A 149 -4.70 -14.58 14.99
N ARG A 150 -4.84 -13.35 14.48
CA ARG A 150 -4.06 -12.87 13.32
C ARG A 150 -2.56 -12.83 13.59
N CYS A 151 -2.15 -12.35 14.77
CA CYS A 151 -0.75 -12.33 15.18
C CYS A 151 -0.11 -13.73 15.26
N GLN A 152 -0.88 -14.80 15.52
CA GLN A 152 -0.30 -16.15 15.54
C GLN A 152 0.04 -16.66 14.12
N ASN A 153 -0.74 -16.23 13.15
CA ASN A 153 -0.64 -16.70 11.76
C ASN A 153 0.14 -15.74 10.87
N ASP A 154 0.70 -14.67 11.45
CA ASP A 154 1.37 -13.60 10.72
C ASP A 154 0.51 -13.06 9.56
N THR A 155 -0.74 -12.69 9.86
CA THR A 155 -1.71 -12.26 8.85
C THR A 155 -1.95 -10.75 8.81
N ASP A 156 -1.00 -9.96 9.33
CA ASP A 156 -1.05 -8.51 9.56
C ASP A 156 -2.03 -7.75 8.68
N LEU A 157 -2.99 -7.07 9.32
CA LEU A 157 -3.74 -6.02 8.62
C LEU A 157 -2.75 -4.95 8.12
N GLY A 158 -1.80 -4.54 8.96
CA GLY A 158 -0.83 -3.46 8.71
C GLY A 158 0.15 -3.60 7.54
N SER A 159 0.14 -4.71 6.79
CA SER A 159 1.17 -5.03 5.79
C SER A 159 1.11 -4.18 4.53
N GLY A 160 -0.08 -3.80 4.08
CA GLY A 160 -0.32 -2.96 2.92
C GLY A 160 -0.55 -1.48 3.28
N GLY A 161 -0.23 -0.60 2.33
CA GLY A 161 -0.50 0.84 2.45
C GLY A 161 -1.99 1.17 2.34
N VAL A 162 -2.45 2.16 3.11
CA VAL A 162 -3.82 2.70 3.00
C VAL A 162 -3.92 3.63 1.80
N MET A 163 -4.98 3.49 1.02
CA MET A 163 -5.31 4.43 -0.05
C MET A 163 -6.72 4.98 0.12
N LEU A 164 -6.83 6.31 0.12
CA LEU A 164 -8.11 6.99 0.09
C LEU A 164 -8.63 7.04 -1.34
N LEU A 165 -9.89 6.68 -1.53
CA LEU A 165 -10.57 6.79 -2.82
C LEU A 165 -11.21 8.17 -2.96
N PRO A 166 -11.44 8.66 -4.20
CA PRO A 166 -12.11 9.94 -4.39
C PRO A 166 -13.48 9.97 -3.74
N ASP A 167 -13.82 11.08 -3.10
CA ASP A 167 -15.13 11.24 -2.46
C ASP A 167 -16.28 11.15 -3.50
N ALA A 168 -17.47 10.78 -3.03
CA ALA A 168 -18.72 10.66 -3.77
C ALA A 168 -18.73 9.71 -5.00
N PHE A 169 -17.72 8.86 -5.19
CA PHE A 169 -17.72 7.94 -6.35
C PHE A 169 -18.72 6.77 -6.19
N PHE A 170 -19.02 6.38 -4.94
CA PHE A 170 -19.98 5.34 -4.59
C PHE A 170 -21.13 5.94 -3.77
N PRO A 171 -22.34 6.13 -4.34
CA PRO A 171 -23.39 6.94 -3.71
C PRO A 171 -23.86 6.51 -2.31
N GLN A 172 -23.67 5.24 -1.95
CA GLN A 172 -24.05 4.69 -0.65
C GLN A 172 -23.04 5.06 0.46
N HIS A 173 -21.78 5.30 0.09
CA HIS A 173 -20.69 5.64 1.01
C HIS A 173 -19.81 6.71 0.37
N ASP A 174 -19.96 7.94 0.87
CA ASP A 174 -19.34 9.13 0.27
C ASP A 174 -17.80 9.07 0.31
N ARG A 175 -17.21 8.53 1.38
CA ARG A 175 -15.77 8.62 1.60
C ARG A 175 -15.21 7.27 1.94
N LEU A 176 -14.55 6.66 0.97
CA LEU A 176 -14.01 5.32 1.08
C LEU A 176 -12.49 5.34 1.14
N LEU A 177 -11.93 4.32 1.77
CA LEU A 177 -10.55 3.93 1.64
C LEU A 177 -10.46 2.43 1.35
N VAL A 178 -9.30 2.02 0.88
CA VAL A 178 -8.91 0.61 0.74
C VAL A 178 -7.66 0.33 1.56
N GLN A 179 -7.65 -0.86 2.16
CA GLN A 179 -6.55 -1.42 2.92
C GLN A 179 -6.47 -2.90 2.51
N ALA A 180 -5.27 -3.44 2.29
CA ALA A 180 -5.11 -4.84 1.93
C ALA A 180 -4.05 -5.55 2.81
N ASP A 181 -4.33 -6.79 3.18
CA ASP A 181 -3.60 -7.52 4.24
C ASP A 181 -2.81 -8.72 3.73
N LYS A 182 -2.11 -9.42 4.65
CA LYS A 182 -1.43 -10.69 4.35
C LYS A 182 -2.39 -11.86 4.09
N GLU A 183 -3.69 -11.74 4.35
CA GLU A 183 -4.71 -12.76 4.02
C GLU A 183 -5.24 -12.64 2.59
N SER A 184 -4.67 -11.73 1.80
CA SER A 184 -5.11 -11.44 0.44
C SER A 184 -6.54 -10.90 0.37
N LYS A 185 -6.96 -10.18 1.42
CA LYS A 185 -8.21 -9.44 1.46
C LYS A 185 -7.93 -7.97 1.14
N ILE A 186 -8.82 -7.35 0.39
CA ILE A 186 -8.92 -5.90 0.26
C ILE A 186 -10.16 -5.48 1.03
N PHE A 187 -9.98 -4.74 2.12
CA PHE A 187 -11.04 -4.15 2.91
C PHE A 187 -11.41 -2.79 2.31
N VAL A 188 -12.71 -2.57 2.10
CA VAL A 188 -13.25 -1.27 1.73
C VAL A 188 -13.97 -0.68 2.93
N VAL A 189 -13.47 0.45 3.42
CA VAL A 189 -13.92 1.02 4.69
C VAL A 189 -14.46 2.43 4.48
N ASP A 190 -15.59 2.74 5.11
CA ASP A 190 -16.14 4.10 5.16
C ASP A 190 -15.33 4.93 6.15
N ARG A 191 -14.67 5.98 5.66
CA ARG A 191 -13.80 6.87 6.43
C ARG A 191 -14.53 7.57 7.58
N ASP A 192 -15.86 7.61 7.55
CA ASP A 192 -16.70 8.25 8.55
C ASP A 192 -17.17 7.30 9.65
N HIS A 193 -17.23 6.01 9.33
CA HIS A 193 -17.66 4.95 10.23
C HIS A 193 -16.79 3.73 9.92
N LEU A 194 -15.65 3.63 10.59
CA LEU A 194 -14.69 2.57 10.30
C LEU A 194 -15.24 1.18 10.65
N GLY A 195 -16.17 1.10 11.62
CA GLY A 195 -16.91 -0.11 11.95
C GLY A 195 -16.49 -0.76 13.28
N GLU A 196 -15.45 -0.23 13.92
CA GLU A 196 -14.90 -0.72 15.19
C GLU A 196 -14.67 -2.24 15.17
N TYR A 197 -14.77 -2.90 16.33
CA TYR A 197 -14.66 -4.35 16.43
C TYR A 197 -16.04 -4.97 16.63
N ASN A 198 -16.43 -5.86 15.71
CA ASN A 198 -17.69 -6.60 15.81
C ASN A 198 -17.47 -8.11 15.99
N GLY A 199 -16.25 -8.57 16.27
CA GLY A 199 -15.94 -9.99 16.43
C GLY A 199 -16.36 -10.57 17.79
N PRO A 200 -16.01 -11.85 18.04
CA PRO A 200 -16.37 -12.55 19.27
C PRO A 200 -15.80 -11.90 20.53
N THR A 201 -16.56 -11.93 21.61
CA THR A 201 -16.13 -11.55 22.95
C THR A 201 -16.44 -12.65 23.96
N ASN A 202 -15.99 -12.51 25.21
CA ASN A 202 -16.34 -13.45 26.28
C ASN A 202 -17.86 -13.65 26.48
N ASN A 203 -18.67 -12.67 26.05
CA ASN A 203 -20.12 -12.64 26.31
C ASN A 203 -20.98 -12.66 25.03
N SER A 204 -20.38 -12.68 23.84
CA SER A 204 -21.09 -12.64 22.56
C SER A 204 -20.31 -13.37 21.46
N PRO A 205 -20.96 -14.14 20.59
CA PRO A 205 -20.29 -14.79 19.45
C PRO A 205 -19.78 -13.79 18.40
N GLY A 206 -20.11 -12.50 18.51
CA GLY A 206 -19.76 -11.49 17.50
C GLY A 206 -20.61 -11.60 16.23
N GLY A 207 -20.24 -10.81 15.24
CA GLY A 207 -20.79 -10.77 13.89
C GLY A 207 -19.68 -10.56 12.85
N LEU A 208 -20.10 -10.28 11.62
CA LEU A 208 -19.20 -9.93 10.52
C LEU A 208 -18.63 -8.52 10.70
N ASP A 209 -17.53 -8.23 10.02
CA ASP A 209 -16.96 -6.89 9.97
C ASP A 209 -17.98 -5.86 9.47
N LEU A 210 -18.03 -4.71 10.15
CA LEU A 210 -18.97 -3.62 9.85
C LEU A 210 -18.35 -2.62 8.86
N ILE A 211 -17.74 -3.16 7.82
CA ILE A 211 -17.12 -2.43 6.71
C ILE A 211 -18.04 -2.41 5.50
N VAL A 212 -17.66 -1.66 4.46
CA VAL A 212 -18.46 -1.53 3.24
C VAL A 212 -18.38 -2.79 2.40
N ASP A 213 -17.18 -3.35 2.24
CA ASP A 213 -16.96 -4.56 1.47
C ASP A 213 -15.64 -5.24 1.84
N GLU A 214 -15.56 -6.55 1.58
CA GLU A 214 -14.34 -7.34 1.65
C GLU A 214 -14.17 -8.08 0.31
N VAL A 215 -13.06 -7.81 -0.36
CA VAL A 215 -12.71 -8.49 -1.61
C VAL A 215 -11.63 -9.51 -1.33
N GLN A 216 -11.99 -10.79 -1.42
CA GLN A 216 -11.01 -11.86 -1.42
C GLN A 216 -10.40 -11.98 -2.81
N THR A 217 -9.10 -11.70 -2.90
CA THR A 217 -8.38 -11.72 -4.16
C THR A 217 -7.88 -13.14 -4.52
N PRO A 218 -7.62 -13.44 -5.81
CA PRO A 218 -7.42 -14.81 -6.31
C PRO A 218 -6.05 -15.44 -5.96
N VAL A 219 -5.52 -15.12 -4.78
CA VAL A 219 -4.23 -15.59 -4.27
C VAL A 219 -4.29 -17.04 -3.76
N LYS A 220 -5.46 -17.70 -3.88
CA LYS A 220 -5.64 -19.10 -3.48
C LYS A 220 -5.29 -20.05 -4.62
N LEU A 221 -4.03 -20.45 -4.74
CA LEU A 221 -3.72 -21.71 -5.40
C LEU A 221 -4.13 -22.86 -4.44
N GLY A 222 -4.91 -23.84 -4.91
CA GLY A 222 -5.23 -25.05 -4.14
C GLY A 222 -6.39 -24.99 -3.12
N GLY A 223 -7.16 -23.90 -3.04
CA GLY A 223 -8.44 -23.87 -2.29
C GLY A 223 -8.35 -23.46 -0.81
N GLY A 224 -7.22 -22.91 -0.36
CA GLY A 224 -7.01 -22.30 0.96
C GLY A 224 -6.13 -21.04 0.86
N ILE A 225 -6.00 -20.27 1.95
CA ILE A 225 -5.02 -19.18 2.06
C ILE A 225 -3.64 -19.86 2.12
N GLU A 226 -2.81 -19.73 1.08
CA GLU A 226 -1.42 -20.19 1.15
C GLU A 226 -0.64 -19.26 2.09
N THR A 227 -0.03 -19.81 3.14
CA THR A 227 0.85 -19.05 4.05
C THR A 227 1.99 -18.43 3.24
N GLY A 228 2.17 -17.11 3.31
CA GLY A 228 3.21 -16.38 2.55
C GLY A 228 2.76 -15.82 1.20
N GLN A 229 1.45 -15.67 0.97
CA GLN A 229 0.93 -14.88 -0.14
C GLN A 229 -0.14 -13.90 0.34
N GLY A 230 -0.03 -12.65 -0.10
CA GLY A 230 -0.75 -11.52 0.51
C GLY A 230 -0.26 -10.18 0.00
N TYR A 231 -0.62 -9.11 0.69
CA TYR A 231 -0.27 -7.75 0.28
C TYR A 231 0.83 -7.15 1.15
N TRP A 232 1.98 -6.91 0.52
CA TRP A 232 3.12 -6.18 1.07
C TRP A 232 3.48 -5.02 0.16
N GLY A 233 2.49 -4.21 -0.19
CA GLY A 233 2.70 -3.06 -1.06
C GLY A 233 1.56 -2.09 -1.00
N SER A 234 1.85 -0.87 -1.42
CA SER A 234 0.86 0.18 -1.58
C SER A 234 0.12 0.02 -2.91
N PRO A 235 -1.20 0.24 -2.96
CA PRO A 235 -1.91 0.29 -4.22
C PRO A 235 -1.58 1.53 -5.04
N ALA A 236 -1.93 1.48 -6.32
CA ALA A 236 -2.09 2.66 -7.17
C ALA A 236 -3.57 2.85 -7.56
N TYR A 237 -3.96 4.08 -7.89
CA TYR A 237 -5.31 4.42 -8.36
C TYR A 237 -5.24 5.12 -9.71
N TRP A 238 -6.17 4.80 -10.61
CA TRP A 238 -6.37 5.56 -11.84
C TRP A 238 -7.83 5.86 -12.12
N GLU A 239 -8.08 7.06 -12.63
CA GLU A 239 -9.32 7.43 -13.30
C GLU A 239 -9.02 7.77 -14.76
N TRP A 240 -9.77 7.18 -15.68
CA TRP A 240 -9.70 7.54 -17.10
C TRP A 240 -11.09 7.71 -17.70
N VAL A 241 -11.13 8.29 -18.90
CA VAL A 241 -12.35 8.41 -19.69
C VAL A 241 -12.10 7.78 -21.06
N ASP A 242 -12.80 6.69 -21.32
CA ASP A 242 -12.87 6.03 -22.63
C ASP A 242 -14.34 5.70 -22.94
N GLY A 243 -15.02 6.67 -23.57
CA GLY A 243 -16.47 6.71 -23.71
C GLY A 243 -17.22 7.01 -22.40
N SER A 244 -16.88 6.31 -21.31
CA SER A 244 -17.39 6.51 -19.95
C SER A 244 -16.24 6.67 -18.96
N THR A 245 -16.52 7.25 -17.78
CA THR A 245 -15.52 7.32 -16.70
C THR A 245 -15.33 5.94 -16.09
N GLN A 246 -14.08 5.51 -16.05
CA GLN A 246 -13.65 4.25 -15.46
C GLN A 246 -12.65 4.55 -14.36
N ARG A 247 -12.63 3.68 -13.35
CA ARG A 247 -11.78 3.82 -12.16
C ARG A 247 -11.23 2.46 -11.82
N ALA A 248 -9.97 2.40 -11.41
CA ALA A 248 -9.37 1.16 -10.97
C ALA A 248 -8.36 1.39 -9.86
N ILE A 249 -8.20 0.36 -9.04
CA ILE A 249 -7.06 0.20 -8.14
C ILE A 249 -6.17 -0.93 -8.65
N TYR A 250 -4.87 -0.78 -8.43
CA TYR A 250 -3.85 -1.72 -8.84
C TYR A 250 -3.12 -2.20 -7.61
N TYR A 251 -3.00 -3.51 -7.45
CA TYR A 251 -2.23 -4.11 -6.38
C TYR A 251 -1.26 -5.13 -6.95
N SER A 252 -0.03 -5.12 -6.43
CA SER A 252 0.87 -6.25 -6.54
C SER A 252 0.54 -7.20 -5.39
N VAL A 253 0.15 -8.42 -5.71
CA VAL A 253 0.17 -9.47 -4.70
C VAL A 253 1.63 -9.89 -4.56
N ASP A 254 2.06 -10.02 -3.32
CA ASP A 254 3.39 -10.47 -3.01
C ASP A 254 3.35 -11.91 -2.50
N ALA A 255 4.35 -12.67 -2.93
CA ALA A 255 4.58 -14.07 -2.64
C ALA A 255 5.91 -14.14 -1.90
N THR A 256 5.87 -13.91 -0.59
CA THR A 256 7.02 -13.99 0.28
C THR A 256 7.15 -15.43 0.77
N SER A 257 8.36 -15.98 0.74
CA SER A 257 8.65 -17.14 1.55
C SER A 257 9.49 -16.70 2.73
N GLU A 258 8.90 -16.19 3.81
CA GLU A 258 9.70 -15.97 5.05
C GLU A 258 10.37 -17.27 5.53
N ASP A 259 9.88 -18.42 5.06
CA ASP A 259 10.47 -19.75 5.18
C ASP A 259 11.23 -20.14 3.89
N ASP A 260 12.57 -20.26 3.97
CA ASP A 260 13.48 -20.67 2.88
C ASP A 260 13.19 -22.06 2.27
N THR A 261 12.23 -22.81 2.82
CA THR A 261 11.76 -24.08 2.27
C THR A 261 10.52 -23.97 1.38
N LYS A 262 9.83 -22.80 1.37
CA LYS A 262 8.62 -22.58 0.58
C LYS A 262 8.95 -21.87 -0.74
N THR A 263 8.61 -22.50 -1.85
CA THR A 263 8.71 -21.90 -3.19
C THR A 263 7.35 -21.32 -3.57
N ASN A 264 6.99 -20.16 -3.01
CA ASN A 264 5.73 -19.52 -3.37
C ASN A 264 5.76 -19.08 -4.83
N THR A 265 4.61 -19.21 -5.50
CA THR A 265 4.47 -18.85 -6.91
C THR A 265 4.38 -17.33 -7.01
N PRO A 266 5.20 -16.65 -7.82
CA PRO A 266 5.08 -15.21 -8.01
C PRO A 266 3.73 -14.85 -8.61
N LEU A 267 3.26 -13.63 -8.36
CA LEU A 267 1.94 -13.18 -8.78
C LEU A 267 2.02 -11.89 -9.60
N PRO A 268 1.06 -11.67 -10.51
CA PRO A 268 1.02 -10.46 -11.32
C PRO A 268 0.53 -9.26 -10.50
N ILE A 269 0.72 -8.06 -11.07
CA ILE A 269 -0.07 -6.91 -10.67
C ILE A 269 -1.47 -7.10 -11.21
N ASN A 270 -2.47 -6.92 -10.34
CA ASN A 270 -3.87 -7.07 -10.64
C ASN A 270 -4.57 -5.71 -10.65
N MET A 271 -5.42 -5.50 -11.66
CA MET A 271 -6.29 -4.34 -11.80
C MET A 271 -7.72 -4.71 -11.38
N TYR A 272 -8.28 -3.97 -10.43
CA TYR A 272 -9.66 -4.12 -9.99
C TYR A 272 -10.46 -2.87 -10.34
N ILE A 273 -11.50 -3.03 -11.15
CA ILE A 273 -12.42 -1.94 -11.51
C ILE A 273 -13.24 -1.52 -10.29
N LEU A 274 -13.39 -0.21 -10.09
CA LEU A 274 -14.28 0.36 -9.08
C LEU A 274 -15.67 0.58 -9.67
N GLN A 275 -16.68 0.02 -9.01
CA GLN A 275 -18.06 0.15 -9.40
C GLN A 275 -18.68 1.42 -8.80
N THR A 276 -19.43 2.16 -9.60
CA THR A 276 -20.16 3.37 -9.16
C THR A 276 -21.62 3.09 -8.82
N SER A 277 -22.09 1.87 -9.10
CA SER A 277 -23.45 1.41 -8.85
C SER A 277 -23.47 -0.12 -8.78
N GLY A 278 -24.26 -0.68 -7.87
CA GLY A 278 -24.34 -2.12 -7.65
C GLY A 278 -24.78 -2.42 -6.21
N SER A 279 -25.16 -3.65 -5.93
CA SER A 279 -25.47 -4.10 -4.58
C SER A 279 -24.18 -4.21 -3.76
N TYR A 280 -23.95 -3.20 -2.92
CA TYR A 280 -23.03 -3.16 -1.77
C TYR A 280 -21.51 -3.20 -2.01
N ALA A 281 -21.01 -3.68 -3.15
CA ALA A 281 -19.57 -3.83 -3.39
C ALA A 281 -19.00 -2.75 -4.34
N PRO A 282 -18.15 -1.82 -3.88
CA PRO A 282 -17.51 -0.81 -4.73
C PRO A 282 -16.26 -1.31 -5.46
N VAL A 283 -15.73 -2.49 -5.12
CA VAL A 283 -14.57 -3.13 -5.78
C VAL A 283 -14.99 -4.49 -6.33
N VAL A 284 -14.58 -4.83 -7.55
CA VAL A 284 -14.91 -6.15 -8.13
C VAL A 284 -14.13 -7.29 -7.47
N GLN A 285 -14.78 -8.46 -7.32
CA GLN A 285 -14.18 -9.64 -6.67
C GLN A 285 -13.09 -10.34 -7.52
N THR A 286 -13.08 -10.11 -8.83
CA THR A 286 -12.10 -10.70 -9.75
C THR A 286 -11.33 -9.60 -10.47
N PRO A 287 -10.01 -9.73 -10.64
CA PRO A 287 -9.24 -8.76 -11.40
C PRO A 287 -9.75 -8.70 -12.84
N ASP A 288 -9.88 -7.49 -13.37
CA ASP A 288 -10.29 -7.21 -14.75
C ASP A 288 -9.13 -7.49 -15.71
N HIS A 289 -7.93 -7.07 -15.31
CA HIS A 289 -6.68 -7.31 -16.02
C HIS A 289 -5.55 -7.66 -15.04
N SER A 290 -4.55 -8.37 -15.56
CA SER A 290 -3.32 -8.71 -14.83
C SER A 290 -2.12 -8.52 -15.75
N THR A 291 -0.96 -8.19 -15.19
CA THR A 291 0.29 -8.18 -15.95
C THR A 291 0.68 -9.59 -16.41
N GLY A 292 1.37 -9.68 -17.54
CA GLY A 292 2.04 -10.92 -17.95
C GLY A 292 3.32 -11.19 -17.16
N THR A 293 3.98 -10.12 -16.67
CA THR A 293 5.09 -10.21 -15.71
C THR A 293 4.54 -10.55 -14.34
N VAL A 294 5.28 -11.36 -13.59
CA VAL A 294 4.96 -11.73 -12.21
C VAL A 294 6.10 -11.26 -11.30
N PHE A 295 5.72 -10.87 -10.09
CA PHE A 295 6.59 -10.22 -9.13
C PHE A 295 6.82 -11.16 -7.94
N CYS A 296 8.03 -11.11 -7.41
CA CYS A 296 8.41 -11.82 -6.19
C CYS A 296 8.45 -10.89 -4.99
N GLY A 297 8.51 -11.52 -3.81
CA GLY A 297 8.86 -10.96 -2.49
C GLY A 297 9.25 -9.49 -2.46
N HIS A 298 8.45 -8.63 -1.85
CA HIS A 298 8.77 -7.26 -1.46
C HIS A 298 8.95 -6.26 -2.62
N GLY A 299 8.58 -6.65 -3.85
CA GLY A 299 8.65 -5.84 -5.06
C GLY A 299 7.28 -5.49 -5.66
N GLY A 300 7.30 -4.85 -6.83
CA GLY A 300 6.10 -4.71 -7.65
C GLY A 300 5.08 -3.66 -7.20
N ALA A 301 5.32 -2.93 -6.11
CA ALA A 301 4.44 -1.86 -5.64
C ALA A 301 4.14 -0.86 -6.80
N PRO A 302 2.89 -0.78 -7.27
CA PRO A 302 2.57 0.01 -8.44
C PRO A 302 2.63 1.51 -8.13
N ALA A 303 3.17 2.27 -9.07
CA ALA A 303 2.99 3.72 -9.14
C ALA A 303 2.30 4.07 -10.46
N ILE A 304 1.63 5.21 -10.51
CA ILE A 304 0.96 5.65 -11.72
C ILE A 304 1.39 7.03 -12.17
N SER A 305 1.36 7.24 -13.48
CA SER A 305 1.55 8.55 -14.08
C SER A 305 0.66 8.72 -15.31
N SER A 306 0.41 9.96 -15.72
CA SER A 306 -0.20 10.28 -17.00
C SER A 306 0.38 11.58 -17.55
N ASN A 307 0.11 11.90 -18.81
CA ASN A 307 0.54 13.17 -19.39
C ASN A 307 -0.39 14.35 -19.01
N GLY A 308 -1.47 14.09 -18.26
CA GLY A 308 -2.47 15.09 -17.82
C GLY A 308 -3.36 15.71 -18.92
N THR A 309 -3.07 15.47 -20.19
CA THR A 309 -3.83 16.02 -21.33
C THR A 309 -4.71 14.98 -22.02
N ASP A 310 -4.22 13.75 -22.14
CA ASP A 310 -4.92 12.60 -22.67
C ASP A 310 -5.41 11.77 -21.49
N LYS A 311 -6.74 11.67 -21.36
CA LYS A 311 -7.41 10.94 -20.29
C LYS A 311 -7.13 9.44 -20.32
N THR A 312 -6.57 8.91 -21.40
CA THR A 312 -6.24 7.48 -21.56
C THR A 312 -4.74 7.19 -21.43
N SER A 313 -3.91 8.20 -21.18
CA SER A 313 -2.44 8.09 -21.16
C SER A 313 -1.83 7.52 -19.88
N GLY A 314 -2.62 6.82 -19.07
CA GLY A 314 -2.17 6.25 -17.80
C GLY A 314 -1.10 5.18 -18.02
N ILE A 315 -0.02 5.26 -17.25
CA ILE A 315 1.06 4.27 -17.21
C ILE A 315 1.21 3.78 -15.78
N VAL A 316 1.10 2.47 -15.60
CA VAL A 316 1.46 1.78 -14.36
C VAL A 316 2.94 1.42 -14.42
N TRP A 317 3.68 1.85 -13.41
CA TRP A 317 5.10 1.57 -13.22
C TRP A 317 5.27 0.62 -12.05
N ALA A 318 6.20 -0.33 -12.18
CA ALA A 318 6.54 -1.24 -11.09
C ALA A 318 8.01 -1.60 -11.15
N VAL A 319 8.63 -1.78 -9.99
CA VAL A 319 10.02 -2.25 -9.88
C VAL A 319 9.98 -3.73 -9.55
N GLU A 320 10.41 -4.55 -10.48
CA GLU A 320 10.68 -5.95 -10.25
C GLU A 320 12.04 -6.08 -9.57
N LEU A 321 12.02 -6.70 -8.39
CA LEU A 321 13.22 -7.07 -7.69
C LEU A 321 13.74 -8.34 -8.36
N SER A 322 14.57 -8.15 -9.38
CA SER A 322 15.22 -9.17 -10.22
C SER A 322 14.85 -10.62 -9.94
N ASN A 323 13.89 -11.10 -10.71
CA ASN A 323 13.76 -12.52 -11.00
C ASN A 323 14.12 -12.74 -12.49
N SER A 324 14.41 -13.97 -12.91
CA SER A 324 14.38 -14.25 -14.36
C SER A 324 12.97 -13.95 -14.85
N SER A 325 12.77 -13.18 -15.93
CA SER A 325 11.43 -12.82 -16.41
C SER A 325 10.45 -14.00 -16.34
N ASN A 326 9.46 -13.90 -15.44
CA ASN A 326 8.50 -14.96 -15.12
C ASN A 326 9.13 -16.22 -14.48
N PRO A 327 9.67 -16.13 -13.25
CA PRO A 327 10.23 -17.27 -12.56
C PRO A 327 9.10 -18.22 -12.14
N THR A 328 9.40 -19.50 -11.95
CA THR A 328 8.41 -20.46 -11.43
C THR A 328 8.29 -20.43 -9.91
N SER A 329 9.17 -19.70 -9.22
CA SER A 329 9.21 -19.59 -7.76
C SER A 329 10.02 -18.36 -7.31
N CYS A 330 9.77 -17.90 -6.09
CA CYS A 330 10.51 -16.80 -5.47
C CYS A 330 11.54 -17.30 -4.45
N PRO A 331 12.85 -17.32 -4.78
CA PRO A 331 13.89 -17.69 -3.83
C PRO A 331 14.24 -16.51 -2.89
N ASN A 332 14.50 -16.80 -1.61
CA ASN A 332 14.89 -15.79 -0.62
C ASN A 332 16.25 -15.11 -0.89
N HIS A 333 17.12 -15.77 -1.65
CA HIS A 333 18.50 -15.34 -1.82
C HIS A 333 18.90 -15.41 -3.29
N GLY A 334 19.27 -14.27 -3.88
CA GLY A 334 19.77 -14.21 -5.26
C GLY A 334 19.20 -13.11 -6.15
N TRP A 335 18.60 -12.05 -5.59
CA TRP A 335 18.13 -10.89 -6.34
C TRP A 335 19.28 -10.31 -7.21
N GLY A 336 19.14 -10.38 -8.53
CA GLY A 336 19.98 -9.66 -9.47
C GLY A 336 19.61 -8.17 -9.58
N PRO A 337 20.02 -7.50 -10.68
CA PRO A 337 19.70 -6.10 -10.95
C PRO A 337 18.20 -5.87 -11.18
N ALA A 338 17.65 -4.80 -10.62
CA ALA A 338 16.22 -4.52 -10.72
C ALA A 338 15.76 -4.31 -12.17
N VAL A 339 14.47 -4.50 -12.43
CA VAL A 339 13.86 -4.15 -13.71
C VAL A 339 12.69 -3.19 -13.45
N LEU A 340 12.70 -2.04 -14.12
CA LEU A 340 11.56 -1.12 -14.13
C LEU A 340 10.66 -1.52 -15.28
N HIS A 341 9.41 -1.80 -14.97
CA HIS A 341 8.37 -2.16 -15.92
C HIS A 341 7.39 -0.99 -16.10
N ALA A 342 6.82 -0.89 -17.29
CA ALA A 342 5.77 0.07 -17.62
C ALA A 342 4.65 -0.59 -18.41
N TYR A 343 3.41 -0.40 -17.97
CA TYR A 343 2.21 -0.98 -18.59
C TYR A 343 1.17 0.10 -18.90
N ASP A 344 0.36 -0.09 -19.94
CA ASP A 344 -0.85 0.74 -20.14
C ASP A 344 -1.79 0.49 -18.96
N ALA A 345 -2.15 1.55 -18.24
CA ALA A 345 -2.96 1.44 -17.03
C ALA A 345 -4.34 0.83 -17.31
N ARG A 346 -4.84 0.89 -18.54
CA ARG A 346 -6.18 0.37 -18.88
C ARG A 346 -6.19 -1.13 -19.17
N THR A 347 -5.03 -1.74 -19.43
CA THR A 347 -4.96 -3.13 -19.92
C THR A 347 -3.92 -4.00 -19.23
N LEU A 348 -2.94 -3.40 -18.52
CA LEU A 348 -1.77 -4.04 -17.92
C LEU A 348 -0.93 -4.92 -18.89
N GLY A 349 -1.17 -4.81 -20.20
CA GLY A 349 -0.62 -5.73 -21.20
C GLY A 349 -1.32 -7.11 -21.25
N GLY A 350 -2.32 -7.36 -20.39
CA GLY A 350 -3.04 -8.63 -20.31
C GLY A 350 -4.19 -8.76 -21.31
N ALA A 351 -4.93 -7.68 -21.57
CA ALA A 351 -5.99 -7.69 -22.58
C ALA A 351 -5.42 -7.55 -24.01
N ASN A 352 -5.71 -8.53 -24.86
CA ASN A 352 -5.52 -8.49 -26.31
C ASN A 352 -4.07 -8.58 -26.84
N GLY A 353 -3.13 -9.12 -26.05
CA GLY A 353 -1.73 -9.27 -26.50
C GLY A 353 -0.98 -7.95 -26.61
N ALA A 354 -1.43 -6.90 -25.92
CA ALA A 354 -0.69 -5.67 -25.78
C ALA A 354 0.63 -5.95 -25.04
N THR A 355 1.76 -5.67 -25.70
CA THR A 355 3.08 -5.81 -25.08
C THR A 355 3.25 -4.75 -23.99
N GLU A 356 3.94 -5.12 -22.91
CA GLU A 356 4.57 -4.17 -21.98
C GLU A 356 5.12 -2.94 -22.73
N LEU A 357 4.86 -1.75 -22.21
CA LEU A 357 5.24 -0.49 -22.88
C LEU A 357 6.74 -0.28 -22.87
N TYR A 358 7.41 -0.66 -21.78
CA TYR A 358 8.84 -0.52 -21.59
C TYR A 358 9.33 -1.45 -20.47
N ASN A 359 10.54 -1.97 -20.62
CA ASN A 359 11.33 -2.47 -19.50
C ASN A 359 12.77 -1.94 -19.54
N SER A 360 13.37 -1.75 -18.38
CA SER A 360 14.74 -1.22 -18.28
C SER A 360 15.83 -2.24 -18.66
N SER A 361 15.52 -3.53 -18.81
CA SER A 361 16.48 -4.53 -19.27
C SER A 361 16.84 -4.37 -20.75
N GLN A 362 16.05 -3.60 -21.50
CA GLN A 362 16.39 -3.11 -22.84
C GLN A 362 17.49 -2.02 -22.85
N ALA A 363 17.84 -1.44 -21.69
CA ALA A 363 18.87 -0.41 -21.52
C ALA A 363 20.05 -0.94 -20.68
N SER A 364 20.88 -0.05 -20.10
CA SER A 364 22.09 -0.42 -19.34
C SER A 364 21.83 -1.08 -17.97
N GLY A 365 20.58 -1.44 -17.67
CA GLY A 365 20.16 -2.06 -16.40
C GLY A 365 20.16 -1.09 -15.20
N ILE A 366 19.28 -1.36 -14.25
CA ILE A 366 19.17 -0.66 -12.94
C ILE A 366 20.15 -1.30 -11.96
N GLY A 367 20.57 -0.57 -10.92
CA GLY A 367 21.30 -1.15 -9.79
C GLY A 367 20.52 -2.26 -9.04
N TYR A 368 21.14 -2.80 -7.99
CA TYR A 368 20.48 -3.77 -7.11
C TYR A 368 19.38 -3.08 -6.31
N PRO A 369 18.16 -3.62 -6.30
CA PRO A 369 17.04 -2.89 -5.74
C PRO A 369 17.06 -2.86 -4.21
N ALA A 370 16.44 -1.82 -3.65
CA ALA A 370 15.93 -1.86 -2.29
C ALA A 370 14.54 -2.52 -2.28
N ILE A 371 14.23 -3.25 -1.21
CA ILE A 371 12.92 -3.89 -1.00
C ILE A 371 11.88 -2.84 -0.62
N PHE A 372 10.59 -3.11 -0.84
CA PHE A 372 9.48 -2.20 -0.58
C PHE A 372 9.68 -0.82 -1.23
N THR A 373 10.16 -0.81 -2.48
CA THR A 373 10.38 0.41 -3.22
C THR A 373 9.26 0.68 -4.21
N THR A 374 8.80 1.94 -4.24
CA THR A 374 7.86 2.43 -5.23
C THR A 374 8.59 3.46 -6.11
N PRO A 375 8.52 3.36 -7.46
CA PRO A 375 9.14 4.36 -8.32
C PRO A 375 8.43 5.71 -8.16
N THR A 376 9.21 6.79 -8.15
CA THR A 376 8.65 8.16 -8.09
C THR A 376 8.62 8.77 -9.48
N ILE A 377 7.49 9.33 -9.90
CA ILE A 377 7.34 9.98 -11.20
C ILE A 377 7.18 11.48 -11.03
N PHE A 378 8.05 12.25 -11.68
CA PHE A 378 7.99 13.70 -11.63
C PHE A 378 8.46 14.33 -12.95
N LYS A 379 7.64 15.24 -13.50
CA LYS A 379 7.95 16.01 -14.72
C LYS A 379 8.47 15.15 -15.89
N GLY A 380 7.82 14.00 -16.14
CA GLY A 380 8.16 13.11 -17.24
C GLY A 380 9.39 12.23 -17.02
N ARG A 381 9.93 12.20 -15.79
CA ARG A 381 11.01 11.32 -15.37
C ARG A 381 10.53 10.33 -14.31
N VAL A 382 11.05 9.11 -14.36
CA VAL A 382 10.83 8.05 -13.37
C VAL A 382 12.12 7.84 -12.60
N TYR A 383 12.04 7.92 -11.29
CA TYR A 383 13.16 7.79 -10.36
C TYR A 383 13.02 6.47 -9.61
N VAL A 384 14.05 5.63 -9.70
CA VAL A 384 14.11 4.32 -9.05
C VAL A 384 15.23 4.35 -8.02
N GLY A 385 14.88 4.23 -6.75
CA GLY A 385 15.86 4.07 -5.67
C GLY A 385 16.41 2.64 -5.64
N THR A 386 17.72 2.52 -5.68
CA THR A 386 18.45 1.25 -5.52
C THR A 386 19.20 1.28 -4.19
N ARG A 387 19.92 0.20 -3.84
CA ARG A 387 20.71 0.14 -2.60
C ARG A 387 21.81 1.20 -2.52
N THR A 388 22.33 1.66 -3.66
CA THR A 388 23.53 2.50 -3.71
C THR A 388 23.38 3.75 -4.57
N GLU A 389 22.38 3.79 -5.44
CA GLU A 389 22.17 4.88 -6.41
C GLU A 389 20.68 5.13 -6.67
N VAL A 390 20.37 6.26 -7.29
CA VAL A 390 19.05 6.50 -7.90
C VAL A 390 19.23 6.46 -9.41
N ASP A 391 18.53 5.54 -10.06
CA ASP A 391 18.47 5.46 -11.52
C ASP A 391 17.28 6.29 -12.04
N VAL A 392 17.54 7.13 -13.05
CA VAL A 392 16.54 8.04 -13.61
C VAL A 392 16.26 7.70 -15.08
N PHE A 393 14.99 7.50 -15.38
CA PHE A 393 14.45 7.19 -16.71
C PHE A 393 13.61 8.36 -17.21
N GLY A 394 13.63 8.62 -18.51
CA GLY A 394 12.81 9.67 -19.11
C GLY A 394 12.93 9.69 -20.62
N THR A 395 12.14 10.56 -21.25
CA THR A 395 12.24 10.77 -22.70
C THR A 395 13.52 11.51 -23.07
N CYS A 396 14.18 11.13 -24.17
CA CYS A 396 15.51 11.63 -24.52
C CYS A 396 15.62 13.17 -24.65
N SER A 397 14.53 13.87 -24.97
CA SER A 397 14.50 15.34 -25.04
C SER A 397 14.47 16.03 -23.67
N GLN A 398 14.26 15.28 -22.58
CA GLN A 398 14.14 15.78 -21.22
C GLN A 398 15.29 15.36 -20.30
N CYS A 399 16.28 14.61 -20.78
CA CYS A 399 17.46 14.21 -20.02
C CYS A 399 18.65 15.11 -20.39
N HIS A 400 18.58 16.38 -19.97
CA HIS A 400 19.72 17.29 -19.91
C HIS A 400 20.14 17.52 -18.47
#